data_AF-A0A015KX32-F1
#
_entry.id   AF-A0A015KX32-F1
#
_cell.length_a   1.000
_cell.length_b   1.000
_cell.length_c   1.000
_cell.angle_alpha   90.00
_cell.angle_beta   90.00
_cell.angle_gamma   90.00
#
_symmetry.space_group_name_H-M   'P 1'
#
loop_
_entity.id
_entity.type
_entity.pdbx_description
1 polymer ?
#
loop_
_entity_poly.entity_id
_entity_poly.type
_entity_poly.pdbx_seq_one_letter_code
_entity_poly.pdbx_strand_id
1 'polypeptide(L)'
;MSEKPFPVDAFPKSPFPDGLISISLWDFGSFEPLTYIYFNIAFVIIAYPLYRIIGGFFRWELDVKTPSNHFSDMMALVRYGFIVFVLGGYARTFNWIMILSFYLALFGFALLSELPFAKQSLITWRNWTIKMWMLFVAAVVAVLVMAGFHIYLAIQLMNVNNFREKNDVYIAWYLGSLVILPILMMFALIAKQEQNTRFLTKFYLKVISIFKRMPKKQQPLTNENGSETQQQTDTEAQNATTGTTPDAEPEQPQPYNKVARIHLHHWQIFYSLAFFTRFNHPISQVVGGITLGIYTQGIGAYGPDNYLEET
;
A
#
# COMPACT_ATOMS: atom_id res chain seq x y z
N MET A 1 30.27 5.79 36.60
CA MET A 1 29.99 6.93 35.71
C MET A 1 28.48 7.07 35.62
N SER A 2 27.95 8.17 36.13
CA SER A 2 26.51 8.47 36.10
C SER A 2 26.19 9.09 34.75
N GLU A 3 25.39 8.40 33.93
CA GLU A 3 24.85 8.95 32.69
C GLU A 3 23.90 10.10 33.06
N LYS A 4 24.35 11.34 32.84
CA LYS A 4 23.47 12.49 32.93
C LYS A 4 22.49 12.39 31.74
N PRO A 5 21.17 12.39 31.97
CA PRO A 5 20.21 12.42 30.88
C PRO A 5 20.46 13.67 30.01
N PHE A 6 20.38 13.49 28.69
CA PHE A 6 20.46 14.60 27.74
C PHE A 6 19.43 15.68 28.14
N PRO A 7 19.81 16.97 28.24
CA PRO A 7 18.85 18.04 28.50
C PRO A 7 17.89 18.16 27.33
N VAL A 8 16.64 17.75 27.57
CA VAL A 8 15.54 17.77 26.59
C VAL A 8 15.16 19.21 26.20
N ASP A 9 15.59 20.20 26.98
CA ASP A 9 15.24 21.62 26.82
C ASP A 9 16.14 22.41 25.84
N ALA A 10 17.08 21.76 25.15
CA ALA A 10 18.04 22.44 24.28
C ALA A 10 17.49 22.81 22.88
N PHE A 11 16.24 22.46 22.57
CA PHE A 11 15.62 22.81 21.30
C PHE A 11 14.91 24.16 21.40
N PRO A 12 15.10 25.08 20.43
CA PRO A 12 14.37 26.35 20.40
C PRO A 12 12.87 26.05 20.43
N LYS A 13 12.19 26.61 21.44
CA LYS A 13 10.73 26.52 21.55
C LYS A 13 10.12 27.01 20.25
N SER A 14 9.23 26.18 19.69
CA SER A 14 8.46 26.55 18.52
C SER A 14 7.77 27.91 18.78
N PRO A 15 7.80 28.85 17.82
CA PRO A 15 7.08 30.13 17.96
C PRO A 15 5.55 29.95 17.91
N PHE A 16 5.07 28.72 17.68
CA PHE A 16 3.66 28.38 17.72
C PHE A 16 3.27 27.93 19.13
N PRO A 17 2.09 28.34 19.64
CA PRO A 17 1.66 28.00 20.99
C PRO A 17 1.67 26.48 21.18
N ASP A 18 2.29 26.02 22.27
CA ASP A 18 2.21 24.64 22.75
C ASP A 18 0.74 24.34 23.04
N GLY A 19 0.02 23.90 22.01
CA GLY A 19 -1.35 23.45 22.13
C GLY A 19 -1.36 22.30 23.13
N LEU A 20 -2.12 22.48 24.22
CA LEU A 20 -2.57 21.42 25.11
C LEU A 20 -2.84 20.16 24.28
N ILE A 21 -2.07 19.09 24.54
CA ILE A 21 -2.17 17.81 23.85
C ILE A 21 -3.51 17.17 24.23
N SER A 22 -4.58 17.60 23.57
CA SER A 22 -5.86 16.91 23.62
C SER A 22 -5.76 15.79 22.60
N ILE A 23 -5.60 14.55 23.08
CA ILE A 23 -5.60 13.32 22.25
C ILE A 23 -7.01 13.06 21.70
N SER A 24 -7.56 14.03 20.99
CA SER A 24 -8.73 13.82 20.17
C SER A 24 -8.30 12.96 18.98
N LEU A 25 -9.26 12.30 18.33
CA LEU A 25 -9.02 11.56 17.08
C LEU A 25 -8.29 12.43 16.02
N TRP A 26 -8.34 13.76 16.17
CA TRP A 26 -7.66 14.76 15.35
C TRP A 26 -6.14 14.85 15.58
N ASP A 27 -5.57 14.23 16.62
CA ASP A 27 -4.10 14.20 16.83
C ASP A 27 -3.37 13.15 15.98
N PHE A 28 -4.12 12.18 15.40
CA PHE A 28 -3.56 11.15 14.53
C PHE A 28 -3.18 11.68 13.15
N GLY A 29 -3.88 12.71 12.67
CA GLY A 29 -3.56 13.42 11.45
C GLY A 29 -3.17 14.86 11.74
N SER A 30 -2.02 15.34 11.27
CA SER A 30 -1.70 16.77 11.35
C SER A 30 -1.65 17.37 9.96
N PHE A 31 -2.44 18.43 9.74
CA PHE A 31 -2.41 19.17 8.50
C PHE A 31 -2.13 20.64 8.77
N GLU A 32 -1.01 21.13 8.23
CA GLU A 32 -0.66 22.54 8.22
C GLU A 32 -0.44 22.92 6.74
N PRO A 33 -1.31 23.77 6.15
CA PRO A 33 -1.33 24.01 4.71
C PRO A 33 0.00 24.52 4.15
N LEU A 34 0.69 25.41 4.87
CA LEU A 34 1.92 26.03 4.37
C LEU A 34 3.08 25.01 4.34
N THR A 35 3.22 24.22 5.40
CA THR A 35 4.18 23.12 5.49
C THR A 35 3.88 22.07 4.43
N TYR A 36 2.61 21.79 4.14
CA TYR A 36 2.23 20.88 3.06
C TYR A 36 2.63 21.43 1.68
N ILE A 37 2.50 22.73 1.44
CA ILE A 37 2.98 23.37 0.20
C ILE A 37 4.50 23.20 0.08
N TYR A 38 5.26 23.51 1.14
CA TYR A 38 6.71 23.33 1.12
C TYR A 38 7.13 21.86 0.95
N PHE A 39 6.41 20.93 1.57
CA PHE A 39 6.60 19.50 1.40
C PHE A 39 6.46 19.09 -0.07
N ASN A 40 5.40 19.54 -0.76
CA ASN A 40 5.20 19.24 -2.18
C ASN A 40 6.25 19.89 -3.07
N ILE A 41 6.63 21.14 -2.79
CA ILE A 41 7.70 21.81 -3.54
C ILE A 41 9.00 21.00 -3.42
N ALA A 42 9.39 20.66 -2.20
CA ALA A 42 10.64 19.97 -1.91
C ALA A 42 10.68 18.53 -2.45
N PHE A 43 9.62 17.73 -2.27
CA PHE A 43 9.65 16.29 -2.51
C PHE A 43 8.94 15.83 -3.78
N VAL A 44 8.19 16.73 -4.45
CA VAL A 44 7.47 16.39 -5.69
C VAL A 44 7.90 17.31 -6.83
N ILE A 45 7.67 18.62 -6.69
CA ILE A 45 7.84 19.58 -7.79
C ILE A 45 9.31 19.70 -8.20
N ILE A 46 10.24 19.75 -7.25
CA ILE A 46 11.68 19.80 -7.55
C ILE A 46 12.23 18.39 -7.77
N ALA A 47 11.92 17.46 -6.87
CA ALA A 47 12.55 16.14 -6.84
C ALA A 47 12.27 15.28 -8.09
N TYR A 48 11.02 15.25 -8.58
CA TYR A 48 10.65 14.41 -9.72
C TYR A 48 11.38 14.81 -11.02
N PRO A 49 11.31 16.07 -11.50
CA PRO A 49 12.03 16.46 -12.70
C PRO A 49 13.55 16.37 -12.52
N LEU A 50 14.07 16.73 -11.34
CA LEU A 50 15.50 16.62 -11.06
C LEU A 50 15.99 15.16 -11.18
N TYR A 51 15.24 14.21 -10.61
CA TYR A 51 15.53 12.78 -10.75
C TYR A 51 15.53 12.34 -12.21
N ARG A 52 14.51 12.73 -12.99
CA ARG A 52 14.41 12.34 -14.42
C ARG A 52 15.52 12.94 -15.27
N ILE A 53 15.91 14.19 -15.02
CA ILE A 53 16.99 14.86 -15.75
C ILE A 53 18.33 14.17 -15.45
N ILE A 54 18.64 13.95 -14.18
CA ILE A 54 19.89 13.32 -13.74
C ILE A 54 19.95 11.88 -14.24
N GLY A 55 18.89 11.09 -14.04
CA GLY A 55 18.84 9.71 -14.51
C GLY A 55 18.94 9.60 -16.03
N GLY A 56 18.32 10.53 -16.79
CA GLY A 56 18.49 10.61 -18.24
C GLY A 56 19.92 10.93 -18.65
N PHE A 57 20.58 11.88 -17.96
CA PHE A 57 21.98 12.25 -18.21
C PHE A 57 22.94 11.09 -17.97
N PHE A 58 22.76 10.34 -16.86
CA PHE A 58 23.59 9.18 -16.52
C PHE A 58 23.12 7.87 -17.17
N ARG A 59 22.07 7.90 -18.00
CA ARG A 59 21.46 6.74 -18.66
C ARG A 59 21.06 5.63 -17.68
N TRP A 60 20.48 6.03 -16.56
CA TRP A 60 19.84 5.10 -15.62
C TRP A 60 18.67 4.38 -16.28
N GLU A 61 18.34 3.22 -15.73
CA GLU A 61 17.20 2.41 -16.17
C GLU A 61 15.91 3.11 -15.77
N LEU A 62 15.30 3.78 -16.76
CA LEU A 62 14.10 4.59 -16.60
C LEU A 62 13.09 4.19 -17.67
N ASP A 63 11.82 4.10 -17.28
CA ASP A 63 10.76 3.89 -18.26
C ASP A 63 10.61 5.12 -19.17
N VAL A 64 10.38 4.85 -20.45
CA VAL A 64 10.06 5.89 -21.44
C VAL A 64 8.62 6.33 -21.20
N LYS A 65 8.45 7.62 -20.89
CA LYS A 65 7.16 8.18 -20.48
C LYS A 65 6.79 9.35 -21.38
N THR A 66 5.52 9.44 -21.75
CA THR A 66 4.96 10.62 -22.40
C THR A 66 4.80 11.75 -21.38
N PRO A 67 4.67 13.03 -21.80
CA PRO A 67 4.38 14.14 -20.89
C PRO A 67 3.13 13.91 -20.03
N SER A 68 2.10 13.26 -20.56
CA SER A 68 0.88 12.91 -19.80
C SER A 68 1.18 11.90 -18.69
N ASN A 69 2.04 10.91 -18.95
CA ASN A 69 2.42 9.92 -17.94
C ASN A 69 3.27 10.55 -16.84
N HIS A 70 4.20 11.46 -17.20
CA HIS A 70 4.94 12.26 -16.22
C HIS A 70 4.02 13.07 -15.30
N PHE A 71 3.01 13.73 -15.87
CA PHE A 71 2.04 14.48 -15.09
C PHE A 71 1.22 13.55 -14.18
N SER A 72 0.80 12.39 -14.67
CA SER A 72 0.08 11.38 -13.88
C SER A 72 0.90 10.90 -12.68
N ASP A 73 2.18 10.63 -12.86
CA ASP A 73 3.10 10.23 -11.80
C ASP A 73 3.25 11.33 -10.73
N MET A 74 3.41 12.58 -11.15
CA MET A 74 3.47 13.72 -10.22
C MET A 74 2.17 13.85 -9.44
N MET A 75 1.01 13.68 -10.09
CA MET A 75 -0.29 13.69 -9.41
C MET A 75 -0.47 12.48 -8.47
N ALA A 76 0.10 11.33 -8.78
CA ALA A 76 0.18 10.21 -7.83
C ALA A 76 1.04 10.58 -6.62
N LEU A 77 2.22 11.18 -6.82
CA LEU A 77 3.08 11.65 -5.74
C LEU A 77 2.38 12.66 -4.83
N VAL A 78 1.62 13.62 -5.38
CA VAL A 78 0.82 14.57 -4.59
C VAL A 78 -0.27 13.83 -3.79
N ARG A 79 -1.02 12.91 -4.42
CA ARG A 79 -2.12 12.18 -3.75
C ARG A 79 -1.64 11.29 -2.61
N TYR A 80 -0.64 10.45 -2.86
CA TYR A 80 -0.05 9.59 -1.84
C TYR A 80 0.77 10.40 -0.83
N GLY A 81 1.43 11.46 -1.29
CA GLY A 81 2.13 12.42 -0.43
C GLY A 81 1.21 13.11 0.56
N PHE A 82 -0.03 13.45 0.17
CA PHE A 82 -1.05 13.96 1.07
C PHE A 82 -1.37 12.97 2.20
N ILE A 83 -1.61 11.70 1.85
CA ILE A 83 -1.95 10.65 2.82
C ILE A 83 -0.79 10.46 3.82
N VAL A 84 0.44 10.35 3.32
CA VAL A 84 1.65 10.24 4.15
C VAL A 84 1.83 11.48 4.99
N PHE A 85 1.65 12.67 4.44
CA PHE A 85 1.83 13.92 5.17
C PHE A 85 0.88 14.02 6.36
N VAL A 86 -0.41 13.77 6.13
CA VAL A 86 -1.44 13.86 7.15
C VAL A 86 -1.26 12.76 8.19
N LEU A 87 -1.26 11.48 7.78
CA LEU A 87 -1.26 10.34 8.72
C LEU A 87 0.12 10.07 9.32
N GLY A 88 1.19 10.39 8.61
CA GLY A 88 2.57 10.27 9.10
C GLY A 88 3.02 11.45 9.95
N GLY A 89 2.17 12.47 10.15
CA GLY A 89 2.47 13.59 11.05
C GLY A 89 3.57 14.54 10.53
N TYR A 90 3.75 14.65 9.21
CA TYR A 90 4.86 15.41 8.63
C TYR A 90 4.76 16.91 8.79
N ALA A 91 3.59 17.45 9.16
CA ALA A 91 3.48 18.85 9.57
C ALA A 91 4.42 19.19 10.75
N ARG A 92 4.76 18.20 11.59
CA ARG A 92 5.62 18.38 12.78
C ARG A 92 7.07 17.94 12.56
N THR A 93 7.32 17.03 11.63
CA THR A 93 8.64 16.43 11.42
C THR A 93 9.36 16.93 10.17
N PHE A 94 8.65 17.60 9.26
CA PHE A 94 9.25 18.17 8.06
C PHE A 94 10.23 19.30 8.41
N ASN A 95 11.51 19.09 8.10
CA ASN A 95 12.57 20.06 8.31
C ASN A 95 13.75 19.82 7.36
N TRP A 96 14.81 20.62 7.51
CA TRP A 96 15.99 20.55 6.63
C TRP A 96 16.76 19.20 6.70
N ILE A 97 16.77 18.52 7.86
CA ILE A 97 17.44 17.20 8.02
C ILE A 97 16.74 16.17 7.15
N MET A 98 15.41 16.18 7.18
CA MET A 98 14.59 15.32 6.33
C MET A 98 14.80 15.63 4.85
N ILE A 99 14.84 16.91 4.48
CA ILE A 99 15.07 17.32 3.08
C ILE A 99 16.43 16.85 2.57
N LEU A 100 17.49 17.05 3.34
CA LEU A 100 18.83 16.60 2.97
C LEU A 100 18.89 15.07 2.84
N SER A 101 18.35 14.36 3.82
CA SER A 101 18.33 12.89 3.83
C SER A 101 17.50 12.33 2.68
N PHE A 102 16.40 12.99 2.31
CA PHE A 102 15.58 12.65 1.15
C PHE A 102 16.38 12.69 -0.15
N TYR A 103 17.09 13.78 -0.44
CA TYR A 103 17.84 13.88 -1.69
C TYR A 103 19.04 12.92 -1.73
N LEU A 104 19.72 12.71 -0.60
CA LEU A 104 20.77 11.70 -0.49
C LEU A 104 20.23 10.29 -0.76
N ALA A 105 19.05 9.95 -0.24
CA ALA A 105 18.42 8.66 -0.46
C ALA A 105 17.87 8.49 -1.88
N LEU A 106 17.23 9.52 -2.44
CA LEU A 106 16.70 9.53 -3.81
C LEU A 106 17.78 9.14 -4.82
N PHE A 107 18.93 9.79 -4.76
CA PHE A 107 20.04 9.51 -5.69
C PHE A 107 20.91 8.34 -5.24
N GLY A 108 21.14 8.17 -3.94
CA GLY A 108 21.93 7.06 -3.40
C GLY A 108 21.29 5.71 -3.71
N PHE A 109 19.97 5.60 -3.57
CA PHE A 109 19.23 4.38 -3.92
C PHE A 109 19.22 4.14 -5.43
N ALA A 110 19.06 5.19 -6.24
CA ALA A 110 19.12 5.06 -7.69
C ALA A 110 20.50 4.56 -8.18
N LEU A 111 21.59 5.11 -7.62
CA LEU A 111 22.94 4.61 -7.91
C LEU A 111 23.13 3.16 -7.48
N LEU A 112 22.56 2.77 -6.33
CA LEU A 112 22.60 1.41 -5.85
C LEU A 112 21.84 0.45 -6.80
N SER A 113 20.68 0.87 -7.33
CA SER A 113 19.90 0.06 -8.29
C SER A 113 20.57 -0.08 -9.66
N GLU A 114 21.50 0.82 -10.02
CA GLU A 114 22.27 0.70 -11.25
C GLU A 114 23.42 -0.33 -11.17
N LEU A 115 23.74 -0.84 -9.97
CA LEU A 115 24.76 -1.87 -9.84
C LEU A 115 24.34 -3.15 -10.56
N PRO A 116 25.20 -3.80 -11.36
CA PRO A 116 24.81 -4.98 -12.15
C PRO A 116 24.24 -6.14 -11.33
N PHE A 117 24.68 -6.28 -10.08
CA PHE A 117 24.17 -7.33 -9.19
C PHE A 117 22.85 -6.94 -8.51
N ALA A 118 22.49 -5.65 -8.46
CA ALA A 118 21.26 -5.14 -7.84
C ALA A 118 20.08 -5.12 -8.82
N LYS A 119 20.33 -5.24 -10.13
CA LYS A 119 19.32 -5.35 -11.20
C LYS A 119 18.66 -6.73 -11.23
N GLN A 120 18.04 -7.13 -10.12
CA GLN A 120 17.39 -8.43 -9.98
C GLN A 120 15.99 -8.25 -9.37
N SER A 121 15.01 -8.93 -9.97
CA SER A 121 13.63 -8.91 -9.47
C SER A 121 13.49 -9.76 -8.20
N LEU A 122 12.60 -9.36 -7.30
CA LEU A 122 12.19 -10.15 -6.13
C LEU A 122 11.63 -11.53 -6.51
N ILE A 123 11.02 -11.67 -7.69
CA ILE A 123 10.45 -12.94 -8.15
C ILE A 123 11.54 -14.00 -8.35
N THR A 124 12.75 -13.59 -8.74
CA THR A 124 13.88 -14.48 -9.00
C THR A 124 14.81 -14.61 -7.79
N TRP A 125 14.34 -14.33 -6.56
CA TRP A 125 15.14 -14.28 -5.33
C TRP A 125 15.99 -15.53 -5.07
N ARG A 126 15.50 -16.71 -5.48
CA ARG A 126 16.24 -17.98 -5.33
C ARG A 126 17.52 -18.03 -6.17
N ASN A 127 17.56 -17.27 -7.26
CA ASN A 127 18.68 -17.22 -8.20
C ASN A 127 19.55 -15.98 -7.99
N TRP A 128 19.36 -15.25 -6.88
CA TRP A 128 20.12 -14.05 -6.62
C TRP A 128 21.60 -14.34 -6.38
N THR A 129 22.45 -13.42 -6.82
CA THR A 129 23.89 -13.50 -6.52
C THR A 129 24.14 -13.26 -5.04
N ILE A 130 25.26 -13.77 -4.51
CA ILE A 130 25.63 -13.56 -3.11
C ILE A 130 25.73 -12.05 -2.77
N LYS A 131 26.22 -11.22 -3.72
CA LYS A 131 26.29 -9.76 -3.54
C LYS A 131 24.90 -9.13 -3.35
N MET A 132 23.91 -9.57 -4.13
CA MET A 132 22.51 -9.13 -3.97
C MET A 132 21.93 -9.58 -2.63
N TRP A 133 22.20 -10.82 -2.22
CA TRP A 133 21.80 -11.31 -0.90
C TRP A 133 22.40 -10.50 0.25
N MET A 134 23.71 -10.18 0.19
CA MET A 134 24.35 -9.32 1.20
C MET A 134 23.67 -7.95 1.26
N LEU A 135 23.38 -7.35 0.10
CA LEU A 135 22.68 -6.07 0.03
C LEU A 135 21.28 -6.14 0.65
N PHE A 136 20.52 -7.18 0.29
CA PHE A 136 19.17 -7.39 0.79
C PHE A 136 19.14 -7.63 2.31
N VAL A 137 20.02 -8.49 2.82
CA VAL A 137 20.14 -8.75 4.27
C VAL A 137 20.53 -7.48 5.02
N ALA A 138 21.48 -6.70 4.50
CA ALA A 138 21.85 -5.42 5.10
C ALA A 138 20.67 -4.44 5.15
N ALA A 139 19.88 -4.34 4.07
CA ALA A 139 18.68 -3.52 4.02
C ALA A 139 17.62 -3.98 5.04
N VAL A 140 17.37 -5.30 5.14
CA VAL A 140 16.42 -5.86 6.11
C VAL A 140 16.87 -5.58 7.55
N VAL A 141 18.14 -5.80 7.88
CA VAL A 141 18.69 -5.51 9.21
C VAL A 141 18.55 -4.02 9.53
N ALA A 142 18.86 -3.13 8.59
CA ALA A 142 18.69 -1.69 8.78
C ALA A 142 17.23 -1.31 9.07
N VAL A 143 16.28 -1.86 8.33
CA VAL A 143 14.84 -1.64 8.55
C VAL A 143 14.41 -2.16 9.92
N LEU A 144 14.85 -3.35 10.34
CA LEU A 144 14.51 -3.93 11.64
C LEU A 144 15.08 -3.13 12.81
N VAL A 145 16.35 -2.69 12.71
CA VAL A 145 16.98 -1.84 13.73
C VAL A 145 16.22 -0.52 13.85
N MET A 146 15.87 0.12 12.72
CA MET A 146 15.12 1.37 12.73
C MET A 146 13.71 1.16 13.27
N ALA A 147 13.02 0.08 12.90
CA ALA A 147 11.71 -0.25 13.46
C ALA A 147 11.77 -0.42 14.98
N GLY A 148 12.75 -1.18 15.49
CA GLY A 148 12.98 -1.33 16.93
C GLY A 148 13.25 0.00 17.64
N PHE A 149 14.07 0.87 17.04
CA PHE A 149 14.33 2.21 17.56
C PHE A 149 13.07 3.09 17.61
N HIS A 150 12.24 3.06 16.58
CA HIS A 150 11.02 3.87 16.56
C HIS A 150 9.93 3.32 17.50
N ILE A 151 9.85 1.99 17.69
CA ILE A 151 9.02 1.39 18.75
C ILE A 151 9.50 1.85 20.12
N TYR A 152 10.81 1.89 20.36
CA TYR A 152 11.37 2.44 21.59
C TYR A 152 10.98 3.92 21.79
N LEU A 153 11.07 4.76 20.76
CA LEU A 153 10.61 6.15 20.82
C LEU A 153 9.11 6.25 21.14
N ALA A 154 8.28 5.39 20.54
CA ALA A 154 6.84 5.32 20.83
C ALA A 154 6.56 5.01 22.31
N ILE A 155 7.29 4.04 22.88
CA ILE A 155 7.17 3.65 24.30
C ILE A 155 7.61 4.80 25.21
N GLN A 156 8.73 5.47 24.90
CA GLN A 156 9.19 6.60 25.69
C GLN A 156 8.19 7.76 25.70
N LEU A 157 7.62 8.09 24.55
CA LEU A 157 6.59 9.12 24.43
C LEU A 157 5.35 8.80 25.28
N MET A 158 4.97 7.52 25.40
CA MET A 158 3.88 7.11 26.27
C MET A 158 4.20 7.25 27.76
N ASN A 159 5.44 6.93 28.16
CA ASN A 159 5.86 7.02 29.55
C ASN A 159 5.91 8.48 30.04
N VAL A 160 6.46 9.40 29.24
CA VAL A 160 6.64 10.81 29.62
C VAL A 160 5.31 11.51 29.85
N ASN A 161 4.31 11.23 29.03
CA ASN A 161 3.06 11.97 29.05
C ASN A 161 2.04 11.48 30.11
N ASN A 162 2.44 10.63 31.09
CA ASN A 162 1.55 10.01 32.08
C ASN A 162 0.28 9.39 31.45
N PHE A 163 0.41 8.91 30.22
CA PHE A 163 -0.71 8.51 29.38
C PHE A 163 -1.28 7.13 29.73
N ARG A 164 -0.89 6.54 30.86
CA ARG A 164 -1.11 5.13 31.18
C ARG A 164 -2.58 4.74 31.38
N GLU A 165 -3.51 5.68 31.61
CA GLU A 165 -4.91 5.33 31.88
C GLU A 165 -5.83 5.21 30.63
N LYS A 166 -5.41 5.65 29.43
CA LYS A 166 -6.27 5.59 28.20
C LYS A 166 -5.57 5.32 26.85
N ASN A 167 -4.28 4.95 26.80
CA ASN A 167 -3.44 5.08 25.58
C ASN A 167 -2.97 3.81 24.85
N ASP A 168 -3.63 2.67 24.99
CA ASP A 168 -3.37 1.52 24.11
C ASP A 168 -3.67 1.84 22.63
N VAL A 169 -4.52 2.85 22.38
CA VAL A 169 -4.93 3.28 21.04
C VAL A 169 -3.75 3.78 20.20
N TYR A 170 -2.78 4.51 20.78
CA TYR A 170 -1.65 5.04 20.03
C TYR A 170 -0.69 3.94 19.56
N ILE A 171 -0.30 3.02 20.46
CA ILE A 171 0.51 1.86 20.08
C ILE A 171 -0.26 0.98 19.09
N ALA A 172 -1.56 0.76 19.31
CA ALA A 172 -2.37 -0.05 18.40
C ALA A 172 -2.42 0.57 16.99
N TRP A 173 -2.55 1.89 16.87
CA TRP A 173 -2.47 2.61 15.59
C TRP A 173 -1.07 2.52 14.98
N TYR A 174 -0.03 2.74 15.78
CA TYR A 174 1.36 2.74 15.35
C TYR A 174 1.78 1.37 14.83
N LEU A 175 1.54 0.31 15.62
CA LEU A 175 1.78 -1.08 15.21
C LEU A 175 0.82 -1.52 14.10
N GLY A 176 -0.44 -1.04 14.12
CA GLY A 176 -1.42 -1.30 13.07
C GLY A 176 -0.94 -0.84 11.69
N SER A 177 -0.14 0.23 11.64
CA SER A 177 0.48 0.70 10.40
C SER A 177 1.47 -0.33 9.81
N LEU A 178 2.07 -1.22 10.61
CA LEU A 178 2.98 -2.28 10.14
C LEU A 178 2.18 -3.38 9.45
N VAL A 179 0.93 -3.56 9.88
CA VAL A 179 0.03 -4.61 9.41
C VAL A 179 -0.57 -4.25 8.04
N ILE A 180 -0.52 -2.97 7.63
CA ILE A 180 -1.00 -2.52 6.31
C ILE A 180 -0.31 -3.31 5.18
N LEU A 181 1.01 -3.49 5.23
CA LEU A 181 1.75 -4.24 4.20
C LEU A 181 1.31 -5.72 4.10
N PRO A 182 1.29 -6.50 5.21
CA PRO A 182 0.71 -7.83 5.21
C PRO A 182 -0.73 -7.91 4.71
N ILE A 183 -1.59 -6.95 5.07
CA ILE A 183 -2.98 -6.89 4.61
C ILE A 183 -3.05 -6.68 3.10
N LEU A 184 -2.31 -5.71 2.56
CA LEU A 184 -2.27 -5.45 1.12
C LEU A 184 -1.71 -6.66 0.36
N MET A 185 -0.68 -7.32 0.89
CA MET A 185 -0.14 -8.55 0.32
C MET A 185 -1.16 -9.69 0.34
N MET A 186 -1.90 -9.85 1.44
CA MET A 186 -2.97 -10.84 1.54
C MET A 186 -4.08 -10.56 0.52
N PHE A 187 -4.50 -9.31 0.35
CA PHE A 187 -5.47 -8.95 -0.69
C PHE A 187 -4.94 -9.21 -2.10
N ALA A 188 -3.67 -8.92 -2.37
CA ALA A 188 -3.04 -9.23 -3.65
C ALA A 188 -3.02 -10.76 -3.91
N LEU A 189 -2.74 -11.57 -2.89
CA LEU A 189 -2.79 -13.04 -3.00
C LEU A 189 -4.21 -13.55 -3.28
N ILE A 190 -5.21 -13.01 -2.58
CA ILE A 190 -6.61 -13.36 -2.80
C ILE A 190 -7.05 -12.98 -4.21
N ALA A 191 -6.75 -11.75 -4.65
CA ALA A 191 -7.09 -11.26 -5.98
C ALA A 191 -6.39 -12.07 -7.08
N LYS A 192 -5.11 -12.42 -6.90
CA LYS A 192 -4.38 -13.33 -7.79
C LYS A 192 -5.07 -14.69 -7.87
N GLN A 193 -5.43 -15.28 -6.73
CA GLN A 193 -6.07 -16.59 -6.69
C GLN A 193 -7.46 -16.55 -7.34
N GLU A 194 -8.21 -15.48 -7.13
CA GLU A 194 -9.51 -15.27 -7.79
C GLU A 194 -9.36 -15.12 -9.31
N GLN A 195 -8.42 -14.29 -9.79
CA GLN A 195 -8.16 -14.13 -11.21
C GLN A 195 -7.80 -15.48 -11.87
N ASN A 196 -6.89 -16.23 -11.25
CA ASN A 196 -6.29 -17.41 -11.87
C ASN A 196 -7.12 -18.68 -11.70
N THR A 197 -7.99 -18.77 -10.68
CA THR A 197 -8.71 -20.03 -10.36
C THR A 197 -10.21 -19.86 -10.09
N ARG A 198 -10.69 -18.61 -9.94
CA ARG A 198 -12.07 -18.25 -9.59
C ARG A 198 -12.54 -18.85 -8.26
N PHE A 199 -11.62 -19.01 -7.29
CA PHE A 199 -11.92 -19.77 -6.08
C PHE A 199 -13.03 -19.14 -5.21
N LEU A 200 -13.07 -17.81 -5.07
CA LEU A 200 -14.13 -17.13 -4.31
C LEU A 200 -15.44 -17.24 -5.04
N THR A 201 -15.43 -17.07 -6.36
CA THR A 201 -16.62 -17.24 -7.19
C THR A 201 -17.17 -18.66 -7.07
N LYS A 202 -16.32 -19.69 -7.16
CA LYS A 202 -16.70 -21.10 -6.98
C LYS A 202 -17.25 -21.36 -5.57
N PHE A 203 -16.61 -20.82 -4.54
CA PHE A 203 -17.07 -20.93 -3.15
C PHE A 203 -18.44 -20.27 -2.95
N TYR A 204 -18.63 -19.06 -3.45
CA TYR A 204 -19.88 -18.31 -3.37
C TYR A 204 -21.03 -19.04 -4.09
N LEU A 205 -20.80 -19.53 -5.31
CA LEU A 205 -21.80 -20.32 -6.05
C LEU A 205 -22.17 -21.61 -5.32
N LYS A 206 -21.20 -22.26 -4.66
CA LYS A 206 -21.44 -23.44 -3.81
C LYS A 206 -22.29 -23.10 -2.58
N VAL A 207 -22.02 -21.99 -1.91
CA VAL A 207 -22.81 -21.54 -0.74
C VAL A 207 -24.24 -21.22 -1.16
N ILE A 208 -24.44 -20.48 -2.26
CA ILE A 208 -25.78 -20.16 -2.78
C ILE A 208 -26.55 -21.43 -3.17
N SER A 209 -25.91 -22.41 -3.79
CA SER A 209 -26.60 -23.64 -4.18
C SER A 209 -27.11 -24.43 -2.96
N ILE A 210 -26.42 -24.36 -1.82
CA ILE A 210 -26.90 -24.93 -0.54
C ILE A 210 -28.15 -24.19 -0.05
N PHE A 211 -28.14 -22.85 -0.06
CA PHE A 211 -29.31 -22.06 0.36
C PHE A 211 -30.51 -22.24 -0.56
N LYS A 212 -30.31 -22.38 -1.88
CA LYS A 212 -31.39 -22.66 -2.83
C LYS A 212 -31.98 -24.07 -2.68
N ARG A 213 -31.22 -25.02 -2.13
CA ARG A 213 -31.69 -26.39 -1.84
C ARG A 213 -32.47 -26.50 -0.53
N MET A 214 -32.60 -25.43 0.26
CA MET A 214 -33.53 -25.44 1.40
C MET A 214 -34.95 -25.61 0.85
N PRO A 215 -35.65 -26.69 1.25
CA PRO A 215 -36.89 -27.09 0.61
C PRO A 215 -37.93 -25.98 0.75
N LYS A 216 -38.50 -25.55 -0.39
CA LYS A 216 -39.83 -24.96 -0.41
C LYS A 216 -40.71 -25.91 0.39
N LYS A 217 -41.10 -25.52 1.62
CA LYS A 217 -42.09 -26.25 2.41
C LYS A 217 -43.22 -26.62 1.45
N GLN A 218 -43.45 -27.91 1.26
CA GLN A 218 -44.55 -28.42 0.45
C GLN A 218 -45.81 -27.65 0.87
N GLN A 219 -46.33 -26.82 -0.03
CA GLN A 219 -47.69 -26.32 0.12
C GLN A 219 -48.59 -27.55 0.07
N PRO A 220 -49.55 -27.70 1.01
CA PRO A 220 -50.50 -28.79 0.97
C PRO A 220 -51.27 -28.71 -0.37
N LEU A 221 -51.36 -29.83 -1.08
CA LEU A 221 -52.25 -29.99 -2.22
C LEU A 221 -53.70 -29.77 -1.76
N THR A 222 -54.28 -28.61 -2.07
CA THR A 222 -55.74 -28.46 -2.11
C THR A 222 -56.19 -28.87 -3.51
N ASN A 223 -56.80 -30.05 -3.58
CA ASN A 223 -57.56 -30.50 -4.74
C ASN A 223 -58.83 -29.64 -4.86
N GLU A 224 -58.98 -28.88 -5.93
CA GLU A 224 -60.29 -28.53 -6.45
C GLU A 224 -60.35 -28.81 -7.96
N ASN A 225 -61.32 -29.67 -8.29
CA ASN A 225 -61.74 -30.05 -9.62
C ASN A 225 -62.24 -28.84 -10.42
N GLY A 226 -61.92 -28.81 -11.72
CA GLY A 226 -62.58 -27.94 -12.68
C GLY A 226 -62.09 -28.13 -14.11
N SER A 227 -62.74 -29.04 -14.84
CA SER A 227 -62.96 -29.04 -16.31
C SER A 227 -63.16 -27.63 -16.88
N GLU A 228 -62.88 -27.24 -18.14
CA GLU A 228 -62.70 -27.94 -19.42
C GLU A 228 -62.14 -26.94 -20.47
N THR A 229 -61.35 -27.45 -21.42
CA THR A 229 -61.31 -27.17 -22.88
C THR A 229 -61.22 -25.73 -23.47
N GLN A 230 -60.13 -25.44 -24.21
CA GLN A 230 -60.21 -25.15 -25.67
C GLN A 230 -58.84 -25.13 -26.41
N GLN A 231 -58.82 -25.90 -27.50
CA GLN A 231 -58.07 -25.80 -28.77
C GLN A 231 -57.85 -24.35 -29.26
N GLN A 232 -56.94 -23.97 -30.18
CA GLN A 232 -55.88 -24.58 -31.00
C GLN A 232 -55.48 -23.46 -31.98
N THR A 233 -54.19 -23.12 -32.14
CA THR A 233 -53.67 -22.65 -33.44
C THR A 233 -52.17 -22.88 -33.57
N ASP A 234 -51.81 -23.60 -34.62
CA ASP A 234 -50.47 -23.80 -35.15
C ASP A 234 -49.89 -22.49 -35.73
N THR A 235 -48.56 -22.33 -35.70
CA THR A 235 -47.70 -22.15 -36.90
C THR A 235 -46.24 -21.90 -36.49
N GLU A 236 -45.38 -22.85 -36.90
CA GLU A 236 -43.97 -22.76 -37.31
C GLU A 236 -43.08 -21.57 -36.87
N ALA A 237 -42.04 -21.88 -36.10
CA ALA A 237 -40.66 -21.51 -36.44
C ALA A 237 -39.66 -22.44 -35.70
N GLN A 238 -39.16 -23.42 -36.44
CA GLN A 238 -37.97 -24.19 -36.08
C GLN A 238 -36.75 -23.27 -36.00
N ASN A 239 -36.12 -23.19 -34.82
CA ASN A 239 -34.66 -23.26 -34.60
C ASN A 239 -34.31 -22.76 -33.20
N ALA A 240 -34.54 -23.63 -32.21
CA ALA A 240 -33.76 -23.62 -30.98
C ALA A 240 -33.84 -25.02 -30.40
N THR A 241 -33.03 -25.93 -30.94
CA THR A 241 -32.64 -27.17 -30.26
C THR A 241 -31.83 -26.79 -29.02
N THR A 242 -32.51 -26.28 -28.01
CA THR A 242 -31.98 -26.22 -26.65
C THR A 242 -32.37 -27.56 -26.05
N GLY A 243 -31.49 -28.53 -26.22
CA GLY A 243 -31.56 -29.78 -25.50
C GLY A 243 -31.47 -29.47 -24.01
N THR A 244 -32.63 -29.33 -23.37
CA THR A 244 -32.75 -29.28 -21.93
C THR A 244 -32.53 -30.70 -21.42
N THR A 245 -31.28 -31.14 -21.40
CA THR A 245 -30.87 -32.29 -20.61
C THR A 245 -31.03 -31.86 -19.14
N PRO A 246 -31.92 -32.49 -18.34
CA PRO A 246 -32.15 -32.09 -16.95
C PRO A 246 -30.93 -32.26 -16.03
N ASP A 247 -29.85 -32.87 -16.55
CA ASP A 247 -28.65 -33.24 -15.82
C ASP A 247 -27.39 -32.50 -16.29
N ALA A 248 -27.53 -31.39 -17.03
CA ALA A 248 -26.38 -30.55 -17.35
C ALA A 248 -25.79 -29.96 -16.06
N GLU A 249 -24.68 -30.55 -15.61
CA GLU A 249 -23.93 -30.10 -14.45
C GLU A 249 -23.65 -28.61 -14.60
N PRO A 250 -23.91 -27.77 -13.57
CA PRO A 250 -23.75 -26.32 -13.69
C PRO A 250 -22.34 -26.00 -14.16
N GLU A 251 -22.25 -25.36 -15.33
CA GLU A 251 -21.00 -25.04 -16.00
C GLU A 251 -20.11 -24.27 -15.03
N GLN A 252 -18.97 -24.87 -14.67
CA GLN A 252 -18.09 -24.25 -13.69
C GLN A 252 -17.49 -22.96 -14.25
N PRO A 253 -17.38 -21.89 -13.43
CA PRO A 253 -16.81 -20.63 -13.89
C PRO A 253 -15.36 -20.85 -14.31
N GLN A 254 -15.07 -20.54 -15.57
CA GLN A 254 -13.73 -20.61 -16.12
C GLN A 254 -12.87 -19.44 -15.59
N PRO A 255 -11.55 -19.65 -15.41
CA PRO A 255 -10.59 -18.57 -15.12
C PRO A 255 -10.65 -17.45 -16.15
N TYR A 256 -10.16 -16.27 -15.75
CA TYR A 256 -9.97 -15.16 -16.69
C TYR A 256 -8.85 -15.51 -17.69
N ASN A 257 -8.92 -14.94 -18.89
CA ASN A 257 -7.98 -15.26 -19.98
C ASN A 257 -6.52 -14.86 -19.70
N LYS A 258 -6.30 -13.92 -18.78
CA LYS A 258 -4.97 -13.45 -18.39
C LYS A 258 -4.61 -13.92 -17.00
N VAL A 259 -3.33 -14.23 -16.79
CA VAL A 259 -2.81 -14.71 -15.52
C VAL A 259 -2.28 -13.53 -14.71
N ALA A 260 -2.77 -13.36 -13.50
CA ALA A 260 -2.23 -12.37 -12.56
C ALA A 260 -0.96 -12.89 -11.86
N ARG A 261 0.03 -12.01 -11.72
CA ARG A 261 1.26 -12.19 -10.94
C ARG A 261 1.42 -11.03 -9.96
N ILE A 262 1.98 -11.30 -8.79
CA ILE A 262 2.28 -10.25 -7.80
C ILE A 262 3.63 -9.66 -8.16
N HIS A 263 3.66 -8.35 -8.35
CA HIS A 263 4.87 -7.57 -8.58
C HIS A 263 4.90 -6.46 -7.54
N LEU A 264 5.69 -6.67 -6.49
CA LEU A 264 5.84 -5.68 -5.43
C LEU A 264 6.94 -4.69 -5.84
N HIS A 265 6.59 -3.42 -5.95
CA HIS A 265 7.55 -2.35 -6.18
C HIS A 265 8.03 -1.80 -4.84
N HIS A 266 9.31 -1.42 -4.77
CA HIS A 266 9.88 -0.83 -3.55
C HIS A 266 9.18 0.46 -3.13
N TRP A 267 8.65 1.27 -4.06
CA TRP A 267 7.90 2.47 -3.68
C TRP A 267 6.72 2.14 -2.74
N GLN A 268 6.07 0.98 -2.93
CA GLN A 268 4.94 0.54 -2.12
C GLN A 268 5.37 0.21 -0.69
N ILE A 269 6.54 -0.44 -0.54
CA ILE A 269 7.14 -0.78 0.76
C ILE A 269 7.52 0.51 1.50
N PHE A 270 8.25 1.40 0.84
CA PHE A 270 8.77 2.62 1.46
C PHE A 270 7.68 3.67 1.71
N TYR A 271 6.61 3.68 0.91
CA TYR A 271 5.38 4.42 1.21
C TYR A 271 4.79 4.00 2.55
N SER A 272 4.65 2.69 2.80
CA SER A 272 4.13 2.21 4.08
C SER A 272 5.09 2.45 5.25
N LEU A 273 6.40 2.33 5.02
CA LEU A 273 7.40 2.63 6.06
C LEU A 273 7.42 4.12 6.43
N ALA A 274 7.04 5.02 5.53
CA ALA A 274 7.00 6.46 5.80
C ALA A 274 6.00 6.85 6.91
N PHE A 275 5.00 6.01 7.23
CA PHE A 275 4.10 6.25 8.38
C PHE A 275 4.81 6.05 9.73
N PHE A 276 5.94 5.33 9.77
CA PHE A 276 6.66 4.99 11.00
C PHE A 276 7.55 6.10 11.52
N THR A 277 7.91 7.07 10.68
CA THR A 277 8.97 8.06 10.92
C THR A 277 8.43 9.38 11.47
N ARG A 278 7.35 9.30 12.27
CA ARG A 278 6.55 10.44 12.74
C ARG A 278 7.09 11.17 13.98
N PHE A 279 8.29 10.85 14.44
CA PHE A 279 8.86 11.45 15.66
C PHE A 279 9.69 12.68 15.32
N ASN A 280 9.57 13.72 16.15
CA ASN A 280 10.45 14.88 16.09
C ASN A 280 11.81 14.56 16.72
N HIS A 281 12.52 13.60 16.12
CA HIS A 281 13.84 13.15 16.53
C HIS A 281 14.74 13.13 15.28
N PRO A 282 16.00 13.61 15.34
CA PRO A 282 16.88 13.67 14.17
C PRO A 282 16.99 12.34 13.40
N ILE A 283 17.13 11.23 14.12
CA ILE A 283 17.15 9.89 13.50
C ILE A 283 15.83 9.58 12.76
N SER A 284 14.68 9.90 13.35
CA SER A 284 13.38 9.69 12.70
C SER A 284 13.21 10.58 11.47
N GLN A 285 13.77 11.79 11.47
CA GLN A 285 13.76 12.70 10.32
C GLN A 285 14.66 12.22 9.19
N VAL A 286 15.85 11.68 9.54
CA VAL A 286 16.74 11.02 8.58
C VAL A 286 16.03 9.82 7.93
N VAL A 287 15.45 8.93 8.75
CA VAL A 287 14.74 7.74 8.24
C VAL A 287 13.52 8.15 7.42
N GLY A 288 12.76 9.17 7.85
CA GLY A 288 11.63 9.72 7.09
C GLY A 288 12.06 10.26 5.72
N GLY A 289 13.18 10.98 5.68
CA GLY A 289 13.78 11.42 4.43
C GLY A 289 14.17 10.24 3.54
N ILE A 290 14.83 9.22 4.09
CA ILE A 290 15.21 8.00 3.37
C ILE A 290 13.99 7.28 2.78
N THR A 291 12.95 7.06 3.59
CA THR A 291 11.72 6.38 3.14
C THR A 291 11.03 7.16 2.03
N LEU A 292 10.89 8.49 2.18
CA LEU A 292 10.30 9.33 1.15
C LEU A 292 11.15 9.37 -0.12
N GLY A 293 12.48 9.40 0.00
CA GLY A 293 13.40 9.43 -1.13
C GLY A 293 13.30 8.17 -1.99
N ILE A 294 13.29 6.99 -1.35
CA ILE A 294 13.16 5.71 -2.06
C ILE A 294 11.75 5.54 -2.65
N TYR A 295 10.73 5.99 -1.93
CA TYR A 295 9.36 6.07 -2.43
C TYR A 295 9.25 6.92 -3.71
N THR A 296 9.75 8.16 -3.68
CA THR A 296 9.74 9.05 -4.84
C THR A 296 10.60 8.51 -5.99
N GLN A 297 11.73 7.87 -5.69
CA GLN A 297 12.58 7.21 -6.69
C GLN A 297 11.79 6.16 -7.48
N GLY A 298 11.06 5.28 -6.79
CA GLY A 298 10.33 4.20 -7.47
C GLY A 298 9.20 4.71 -8.37
N ILE A 299 8.44 5.73 -7.95
CA ILE A 299 7.45 6.36 -8.83
C ILE A 299 8.12 7.13 -9.98
N GLY A 300 9.24 7.80 -9.72
CA GLY A 300 10.01 8.49 -10.76
C GLY A 300 10.56 7.56 -11.84
N ALA A 301 11.07 6.40 -11.43
CA ALA A 301 11.64 5.40 -12.34
C ALA A 301 10.56 4.66 -13.13
N TYR A 302 9.62 4.04 -12.41
CA TYR A 302 8.68 3.05 -12.96
C TYR A 302 7.27 3.64 -13.07
N GLY A 303 6.82 4.33 -12.04
CA GLY A 303 5.48 4.92 -11.96
C GLY A 303 4.71 4.33 -10.78
N PRO A 304 3.44 4.74 -10.59
CA PRO A 304 2.58 4.17 -9.56
C PRO A 304 1.98 2.83 -10.03
N ASP A 305 2.85 1.89 -10.41
CA ASP A 305 2.43 0.60 -10.98
C ASP A 305 1.61 -0.25 -10.00
N ASN A 306 0.76 -1.11 -10.57
CA ASN A 306 -0.14 -1.95 -9.81
C ASN A 306 0.61 -3.06 -9.07
N TYR A 307 0.11 -3.46 -7.90
CA TYR A 307 0.58 -4.64 -7.17
C TYR A 307 0.45 -5.96 -7.96
N LEU A 308 -0.45 -5.97 -8.95
CA LEU A 308 -0.74 -7.12 -9.80
C LEU A 308 -0.46 -6.77 -11.25
N GLU A 309 0.30 -7.63 -11.90
CA GLU A 309 0.56 -7.59 -13.33
C GLU A 309 -0.22 -8.72 -14.02
N GLU A 310 -0.84 -8.40 -15.15
CA GLU A 310 -1.47 -9.40 -16.00
C GLU A 310 -0.49 -9.84 -17.10
N THR A 311 -0.27 -11.15 -17.20
CA THR A 311 0.52 -11.80 -18.26
C THR A 311 -0.35 -12.73 -19.09
#